data_AF-A0A432FBK0-F1
#
_entry.id   AF-A0A432FBK0-F1
#
_cell.length_a   1.000
_cell.length_b   1.000
_cell.length_c   1.000
_cell.angle_alpha   90.00
_cell.angle_beta   90.00
_cell.angle_gamma   90.00
#
_symmetry.space_group_name_H-M   'P 1'
#
loop_
_entity.id
_entity.type
_entity.pdbx_description
1 polymer ?
#
loop_
_entity_poly.entity_id
_entity_poly.type
_entity_poly.pdbx_seq_one_letter_code
_entity_poly.pdbx_strand_id
1 'polypeptide(L)' 'MNSIAYRGKSPYKNLVSHGFVLDGKNQKMSKSKGNVVDPLKIISKQGADILRL' A
#
# COMPACT_ATOMS: atom_id res chain seq x y z
N MET A 1 -11.78 -13.05 17.90
CA MET A 1 -10.94 -14.27 18.05
C MET A 1 -10.18 -14.49 16.75
N ASN A 2 -8.85 -14.65 16.81
CA ASN A 2 -8.00 -14.78 15.62
C ASN A 2 -7.91 -16.25 15.14
N SER A 3 -7.61 -16.49 13.86
CA SER A 3 -7.58 -17.83 13.24
C SER A 3 -6.73 -18.86 14.00
N ILE A 4 -5.60 -18.43 14.57
CA ILE A 4 -4.72 -19.28 15.38
C ILE A 4 -5.42 -19.69 16.69
N ALA A 5 -6.13 -18.76 17.33
CA ALA A 5 -6.81 -19.02 18.59
C ALA A 5 -8.05 -19.92 18.45
N TYR A 6 -8.74 -19.89 17.30
CA TYR A 6 -9.96 -20.69 17.07
C TYR A 6 -9.71 -21.98 16.27
N ARG A 7 -8.77 -21.98 15.32
CA ARG A 7 -8.54 -23.10 14.38
C ARG A 7 -7.12 -23.66 14.43
N GLY A 8 -6.23 -23.12 15.26
CA GLY A 8 -4.84 -23.59 15.40
C GLY A 8 -3.98 -23.43 14.13
N LYS A 9 -4.47 -22.72 13.11
CA LYS A 9 -3.80 -22.60 11.81
C LYS A 9 -3.72 -21.16 11.30
N SER A 10 -2.67 -20.90 10.52
CA SER A 10 -2.49 -19.61 9.82
C SER A 10 -3.74 -19.27 8.98
N PRO A 11 -4.22 -18.01 9.02
CA PRO A 11 -5.35 -17.57 8.20
C PRO A 11 -5.04 -17.52 6.70
N TYR A 12 -3.75 -17.53 6.32
CA TYR A 12 -3.32 -17.42 4.93
C TYR A 12 -2.38 -18.59 4.58
N LYS A 13 -2.50 -19.10 3.34
CA LYS A 13 -1.59 -20.12 2.80
C LYS A 13 -0.26 -19.51 2.34
N ASN A 14 -0.32 -18.34 1.70
CA ASN A 14 0.82 -17.55 1.26
C ASN A 14 0.60 -16.09 1.70
N LEU A 15 1.68 -15.41 2.09
CA LEU A 15 1.66 -14.00 2.50
C LEU A 15 2.63 -13.22 1.60
N VAL A 16 2.14 -12.16 0.96
CA VAL A 16 2.96 -11.24 0.17
C VAL A 16 2.84 -9.86 0.81
N SER A 17 3.96 -9.32 1.28
CA SER A 17 4.05 -7.94 1.77
C SER A 17 4.78 -7.10 0.74
N HIS A 18 4.19 -5.97 0.33
CA HIS A 18 4.88 -4.97 -0.47
C HIS A 18 5.41 -3.85 0.43
N GLY A 19 6.50 -3.20 -0.01
CA GLY A 19 7.09 -2.07 0.67
C GLY A 19 6.20 -0.82 0.66
N PHE A 20 6.66 0.23 1.34
CA PHE A 20 6.02 1.53 1.30
C PHE A 20 6.54 2.35 0.11
N VAL A 21 5.64 3.09 -0.53
CA VAL A 21 6.04 4.10 -1.50
C VAL A 21 6.62 5.30 -0.75
N LEU A 22 7.77 5.79 -1.22
CA LEU A 22 8.48 6.93 -0.65
C LEU A 22 8.06 8.22 -1.34
N ASP A 23 8.10 9.33 -0.60
CA ASP A 23 8.00 10.67 -1.19
C ASP A 23 9.33 11.09 -1.84
N GLY A 24 9.34 12.25 -2.51
CA GLY A 24 10.55 12.81 -3.13
C GLY A 24 11.68 13.16 -2.16
N LYS A 25 11.49 12.99 -0.84
CA LYS A 25 12.48 13.19 0.22
C LYS A 25 12.86 11.87 0.91
N ASN A 26 12.59 10.72 0.27
CA ASN A 26 12.84 9.37 0.79
C ASN A 26 12.13 9.04 2.11
N GLN A 27 11.05 9.75 2.45
CA GLN A 27 10.25 9.42 3.61
C GLN A 27 9.05 8.57 3.20
N LYS A 28 8.71 7.57 4.02
CA LYS A 28 7.47 6.81 3.86
C LYS A 28 6.28 7.76 3.70
N MET A 29 5.49 7.57 2.64
CA MET A 29 4.22 8.29 2.49
C MET A 29 3.23 7.86 3.57
N SER A 30 2.67 8.84 4.29
CA SER A 30 1.59 8.61 5.26
C SER A 30 0.71 9.84 5.42
N LYS A 31 -0.60 9.63 5.64
CA LYS A 31 -1.56 10.72 5.88
C LYS A 31 -1.16 11.57 7.09
N SER A 32 -0.61 10.94 8.13
CA SER A 32 -0.09 11.62 9.32
C SER A 32 1.07 12.57 9.04
N LYS A 33 1.88 12.33 8.01
CA LYS A 33 2.99 13.19 7.60
C LYS A 33 2.60 14.23 6.55
N GLY A 34 1.38 14.15 6.02
CA GLY A 34 0.87 15.06 4.98
C GLY A 34 1.55 14.92 3.61
N ASN A 35 2.42 13.92 3.42
CA ASN A 35 3.19 13.70 2.19
C ASN A 35 2.53 12.70 1.23
N VAL A 36 1.20 12.54 1.30
CA VAL A 36 0.45 11.62 0.45
C VAL A 36 0.18 12.27 -0.91
N VAL A 37 0.43 11.54 -1.99
CA VAL A 37 0.00 11.94 -3.33
C VAL A 37 -1.33 11.25 -3.67
N ASP A 38 -2.29 12.02 -4.18
CA ASP A 38 -3.58 11.47 -4.61
C ASP A 38 -3.41 10.70 -5.94
N PRO A 39 -3.66 9.38 -5.97
CA PRO A 39 -3.55 8.60 -7.18
C PRO A 39 -4.53 9.07 -8.27
N LEU A 40 -5.72 9.57 -7.92
CA LEU A 40 -6.70 10.05 -8.91
C LEU A 40 -6.20 11.30 -9.64
N LYS A 41 -5.45 12.16 -8.94
CA LYS A 41 -4.83 13.35 -9.51
C LYS A 41 -3.70 13.01 -10.49
N ILE A 42 -3.02 11.88 -10.30
CA ILE A 42 -2.00 11.39 -11.23
C ILE A 42 -2.69 10.78 -12.46
N ILE A 43 -3.71 9.93 -12.25
CA ILE A 43 -4.47 9.29 -13.33
C ILE A 43 -5.07 10.35 -14.26
N SER A 44 -5.65 11.43 -13.73
CA SER A 44 -6.26 12.48 -14.56
C SER A 44 -5.24 13.28 -15.39
N LYS A 45 -3.98 13.35 -14.95
CA LYS A 45 -2.91 14.10 -15.62
C LYS A 45 -2.09 13.26 -16.60
N GLN A 46 -1.91 11.98 -16.30
CA GLN A 46 -0.93 11.11 -16.96
C GLN A 46 -1.51 9.79 -17.47
N GLY A 47 -2.80 9.52 -17.22
CA GLY A 47 -3.45 8.25 -17.57
C GLY A 47 -3.18 7.15 -16.53
N ALA A 48 -4.05 6.14 -16.50
CA ALA A 48 -3.97 5.06 -15.51
C ALA A 48 -2.81 4.09 -15.74
N ASP A 49 -2.30 3.99 -16.97
CA ASP A 49 -1.25 3.04 -17.32
C ASP A 49 0.12 3.44 -16.76
N ILE A 50 0.39 4.74 -16.63
CA ILE A 50 1.65 5.24 -16.04
C ILE A 50 1.78 4.86 -14.55
N LEU A 51 0.67 4.61 -13.86
CA LEU A 51 0.66 4.17 -12.46
C LEU A 51 0.74 2.65 -12.28
N ARG A 52 0.53 1.86 -13.34
CA ARG A 52 0.47 0.39 -13.30
C ARG A 52 1.70 -0.29 -13.92
N LEU A 53 2.47 0.44 -14.73
CA LEU A 53 3.80 0.07 -15.22
C LEU A 53 4.84 0.17 -14.11
#